data_AF-A0A7S2LTL6-F1
#
_entry.id   AF-A0A7S2LTL6-F1
#
_cell.length_a   1.000
_cell.length_b   1.000
_cell.length_c   1.000
_cell.angle_alpha   90.00
_cell.angle_beta   90.00
_cell.angle_gamma   90.00
#
_symmetry.space_group_name_H-M   'P 1'
#
loop_
_entity.id
_entity.type
_entity.pdbx_description
1 polymer ?
#
loop_
_entity_poly.entity_id
_entity_poly.type
_entity_poly.pdbx_seq_one_letter_code
_entity_poly.pdbx_strand_id
1 'polypeptide(L)'
;GGPEPSPAPGHPEAEPGAPASSLWDRLGGEDKIRALCNDIYDRHAADPLTAPWFGAHVRGNIRKEAEVKQYVFEFFSSGIGGPHAYTGRDMRSVHRHMEIGDHAFHAVAYHVLAAMASHEAGGDAEREEVLGILQSLRSEVLGGPEPSPAPGHPEAEPGAPASSLWDRLGGEDKIRALCNDIYDRHAADPLTAPWFGAHVRGNIRKEAEVKQYVFEFFSSGIGGPHAYTGRDMRSVHRHMEIGDHAFHAVAYHVLAAMASHEAGGDAEREEVLGILQSLRSEVLGGPEPSP
;
A
#
# COMPACT_ATOMS: atom_id res chain seq x y z
N GLY A 1 24.00 30.59 1.93
CA GLY A 1 22.77 30.54 1.14
C GLY A 1 22.12 29.22 1.43
N GLY A 2 20.95 29.24 2.07
CA GLY A 2 20.17 28.02 2.29
C GLY A 2 19.58 27.54 0.96
N PRO A 3 19.31 26.24 0.81
CA PRO A 3 18.57 25.74 -0.35
C PRO A 3 17.14 26.32 -0.33
N GLU A 4 16.66 26.74 -1.49
CA GLU A 4 15.27 27.17 -1.68
C GLU A 4 14.31 26.00 -1.39
N PRO A 5 13.11 26.28 -0.83
CA PRO A 5 12.08 25.26 -0.70
C PRO A 5 11.66 24.74 -2.09
N SER A 6 11.60 23.42 -2.25
CA SER A 6 11.05 22.80 -3.46
C SER A 6 9.58 23.18 -3.64
N PRO A 7 9.12 23.35 -4.89
CA PRO A 7 7.71 23.57 -5.17
C PRO A 7 6.88 22.35 -4.74
N ALA A 8 5.70 22.61 -4.19
CA ALA A 8 4.68 21.59 -3.92
C ALA A 8 4.34 20.81 -5.21
N PRO A 9 3.84 19.56 -5.11
CA PRO A 9 3.41 18.80 -6.28
C PRO A 9 2.45 19.64 -7.14
N GLY A 10 2.79 19.77 -8.42
CA GLY A 10 2.07 20.65 -9.34
C GLY A 10 0.63 20.17 -9.56
N HIS A 11 -0.32 21.08 -9.42
CA HIS A 11 -1.69 20.86 -9.85
C HIS A 11 -1.76 20.73 -11.38
N PRO A 12 -2.53 19.79 -11.95
CA PRO A 12 -2.95 19.92 -13.35
C PRO A 12 -3.80 21.20 -13.48
N GLU A 13 -3.45 22.08 -14.42
CA GLU A 13 -4.21 23.30 -14.71
C GLU A 13 -5.64 22.94 -15.16
N ALA A 14 -6.63 23.36 -14.39
CA ALA A 14 -8.05 23.16 -14.68
C ALA A 14 -8.63 24.31 -15.51
N GLU A 15 -9.44 23.98 -16.53
CA GLU A 15 -10.23 24.94 -17.32
C GLU A 15 -11.28 25.69 -16.47
N PRO A 16 -11.70 26.91 -16.87
CA PRO A 16 -12.53 27.76 -16.02
C PRO A 16 -14.02 27.37 -16.06
N GLY A 17 -14.51 26.76 -14.98
CA GLY A 17 -15.94 26.53 -14.74
C GLY A 17 -16.25 26.14 -13.30
N ALA A 18 -16.54 27.14 -12.45
CA ALA A 18 -16.69 27.06 -10.98
C ALA A 18 -15.44 26.46 -10.26
N PRO A 19 -14.99 26.98 -9.11
CA PRO A 19 -13.91 26.31 -8.39
C PRO A 19 -14.45 24.96 -7.93
N ALA A 20 -13.96 23.87 -8.54
CA ALA A 20 -14.12 22.55 -7.95
C ALA A 20 -13.59 22.64 -6.52
N SER A 21 -14.42 22.24 -5.54
CA SER A 21 -14.01 22.23 -4.13
C SER A 21 -12.68 21.49 -4.02
N SER A 22 -11.70 22.08 -3.35
CA SER A 22 -10.39 21.47 -3.19
C SER A 22 -10.51 20.09 -2.53
N LEU A 23 -9.53 19.22 -2.72
CA LEU A 23 -9.53 17.93 -2.00
C LEU A 23 -9.49 18.17 -0.48
N TRP A 24 -8.84 19.23 -0.01
CA TRP A 24 -8.96 19.73 1.37
C TRP A 24 -10.41 19.91 1.84
N ASP A 25 -11.24 20.62 1.07
CA ASP A 25 -12.63 20.87 1.43
C ASP A 25 -13.45 19.57 1.45
N ARG A 26 -13.23 18.70 0.46
CA ARG A 26 -13.91 17.39 0.35
C ARG A 26 -13.51 16.41 1.46
N LEU A 27 -12.28 16.49 1.95
CA LEU A 27 -11.80 15.72 3.08
C LEU A 27 -12.24 16.28 4.44
N GLY A 28 -12.96 17.41 4.47
CA GLY A 28 -13.60 17.96 5.67
C GLY A 28 -12.78 19.01 6.42
N GLY A 29 -11.77 19.59 5.77
CA GLY A 29 -11.05 20.76 6.28
C GLY A 29 -10.19 20.49 7.52
N GLU A 30 -9.80 21.58 8.20
CA GLU A 30 -8.66 21.58 9.13
C GLU A 30 -8.78 20.59 10.28
N ASP A 31 -9.87 20.64 11.04
CA ASP A 31 -10.02 19.83 12.25
C ASP A 31 -9.97 18.33 11.93
N LYS A 32 -10.63 17.92 10.83
CA LYS A 32 -10.64 16.53 10.38
C LYS A 32 -9.27 16.12 9.87
N ILE A 33 -8.63 16.93 9.03
CA ILE A 33 -7.32 16.61 8.44
C ILE A 33 -6.22 16.60 9.51
N ARG A 34 -6.27 17.49 10.51
CA ARG A 34 -5.33 17.50 11.63
C ARG A 34 -5.45 16.24 12.47
N ALA A 35 -6.66 15.81 12.79
CA ALA A 35 -6.89 14.56 13.51
C ALA A 35 -6.40 13.35 12.69
N LEU A 36 -6.73 13.32 11.40
CA LEU A 36 -6.30 12.29 10.46
C LEU A 36 -4.77 12.20 10.34
N CYS A 37 -4.07 13.33 10.25
CA CYS A 37 -2.60 13.35 10.15
C CYS A 37 -1.91 12.86 11.43
N ASN A 38 -2.52 13.07 12.60
CA ASN A 38 -2.04 12.49 13.84
C ASN A 38 -2.18 10.96 13.82
N ASP A 39 -3.33 10.44 13.37
CA ASP A 39 -3.57 8.99 13.22
C ASP A 39 -2.62 8.35 12.18
N ILE A 40 -2.34 9.02 11.06
CA ILE A 40 -1.34 8.58 10.09
C ILE A 40 0.01 8.31 10.76
N TYR A 41 0.51 9.28 11.54
CA TYR A 41 1.78 9.11 12.24
C TYR A 41 1.72 7.93 13.21
N ASP A 42 0.65 7.83 14.00
CA ASP A 42 0.50 6.79 15.01
C ASP A 42 0.47 5.39 14.37
N ARG A 43 -0.18 5.24 13.22
CA ARG A 43 -0.17 4.00 12.42
C ARG A 43 1.22 3.67 11.88
N HIS A 44 1.91 4.66 11.30
CA HIS A 44 3.27 4.46 10.79
C HIS A 44 4.25 4.03 11.90
N ALA A 45 4.12 4.62 13.08
CA ALA A 45 4.98 4.32 14.21
C ALA A 45 4.65 2.98 14.90
N ALA A 46 3.45 2.43 14.69
CA ALA A 46 2.99 1.20 15.33
C ALA A 46 3.12 -0.04 14.44
N ASP A 47 3.04 0.08 13.11
CA ASP A 47 3.13 -1.07 12.20
C ASP A 47 4.58 -1.60 12.14
N PRO A 48 4.84 -2.89 12.42
CA PRO A 48 6.16 -3.50 12.26
C PRO A 48 6.85 -3.27 10.90
N LEU A 49 6.09 -3.09 9.82
CA LEU A 49 6.62 -2.81 8.47
C LEU A 49 7.15 -1.39 8.31
N THR A 50 6.83 -0.46 9.21
CA THR A 50 7.21 0.96 9.09
C THR A 50 7.80 1.54 10.37
N ALA A 51 7.53 0.95 11.53
CA ALA A 51 8.04 1.35 12.83
C ALA A 51 9.57 1.49 12.92
N PRO A 52 10.42 0.72 12.18
CA PRO A 52 11.87 0.88 12.22
C PRO A 52 12.38 2.28 11.85
N TRP A 53 11.57 3.11 11.17
CA TRP A 53 11.91 4.49 10.80
C TRP A 53 11.36 5.56 11.76
N PHE A 54 10.61 5.18 12.81
CA PHE A 54 9.92 6.12 13.70
C PHE A 54 10.44 6.05 15.15
N GLY A 55 10.53 7.22 15.79
CA GLY A 55 10.83 7.33 17.22
C GLY A 55 12.29 7.65 17.55
N ALA A 56 12.55 7.88 18.84
CA ALA A 56 13.84 8.38 19.32
C ALA A 56 14.97 7.33 19.28
N HIS A 57 14.64 6.05 19.09
CA HIS A 57 15.60 4.96 18.98
C HIS A 57 16.27 4.90 17.59
N VAL A 58 15.67 5.56 16.59
CA VAL A 58 16.17 5.58 15.21
C VAL A 58 17.42 6.45 15.11
N ARG A 59 18.52 5.85 14.68
CA ARG A 59 19.81 6.53 14.54
C ARG A 59 19.69 7.69 13.56
N GLY A 60 20.04 8.90 14.01
CA GLY A 60 20.00 10.11 13.17
C GLY A 60 18.63 10.79 13.14
N ASN A 61 17.61 10.26 13.82
CA ASN A 61 16.37 11.00 14.02
C ASN A 61 16.61 12.17 14.98
N ILE A 62 16.48 13.39 14.46
CA ILE A 62 16.66 14.64 15.20
C ILE A 62 15.33 15.30 15.59
N ARG A 63 14.20 14.71 15.19
CA ARG A 63 12.87 15.32 15.34
C ARG A 63 12.05 14.61 16.40
N LYS A 64 11.30 15.39 17.17
CA LYS A 64 10.29 14.87 18.09
C LYS A 64 9.03 14.49 17.32
N GLU A 65 8.26 13.55 17.85
CA GLU A 65 6.96 13.14 17.32
C GLU A 65 6.07 14.34 16.95
N ALA A 66 5.91 15.31 17.86
CA ALA A 66 5.07 16.48 17.61
C ALA A 66 5.54 17.33 16.42
N GLU A 67 6.86 17.40 16.17
CA GLU A 67 7.38 18.09 14.98
C GLU A 67 7.06 17.32 13.71
N VAL A 68 7.17 15.98 13.74
CA VAL A 68 6.85 15.14 12.58
C VAL A 68 5.35 15.20 12.27
N LYS A 69 4.47 15.11 13.28
CA LYS A 69 3.01 15.27 13.11
C LYS A 69 2.65 16.61 12.48
N GLN A 70 3.32 17.69 12.89
CA GLN A 70 3.13 19.01 12.27
C GLN A 70 3.58 19.02 10.80
N TYR A 71 4.73 18.44 10.46
CA TYR A 71 5.17 18.35 9.07
C TYR A 71 4.25 17.48 8.20
N VAL A 72 3.73 16.36 8.74
CA VAL A 72 2.74 15.53 8.04
C VAL A 72 1.48 16.36 7.75
N PHE A 73 0.98 17.11 8.72
CA PHE A 73 -0.19 17.98 8.52
C PHE A 73 0.05 19.06 7.46
N GLU A 74 1.17 19.78 7.53
CA GLU A 74 1.50 20.83 6.56
C GLU A 74 1.73 20.25 5.15
N PHE A 75 2.41 19.11 5.06
CA PHE A 75 2.63 18.42 3.79
C PHE A 75 1.32 17.95 3.16
N PHE A 76 0.46 17.31 3.96
CA PHE A 76 -0.84 16.83 3.51
C PHE A 76 -1.72 18.00 3.07
N SER A 77 -1.82 19.06 3.89
CA SER A 77 -2.52 20.31 3.53
C SER A 77 -2.03 20.85 2.19
N SER A 78 -0.73 21.07 2.04
CA SER A 78 -0.17 21.64 0.81
C SER A 78 -0.41 20.74 -0.40
N GLY A 79 -0.38 19.41 -0.25
CA GLY A 79 -0.56 18.46 -1.35
C GLY A 79 -1.99 18.35 -1.87
N ILE A 80 -2.98 18.62 -1.02
CA ILE A 80 -4.42 18.46 -1.36
C ILE A 80 -5.14 19.80 -1.62
N GLY A 81 -4.39 20.90 -1.72
CA GLY A 81 -4.94 22.25 -1.96
C GLY A 81 -5.46 22.96 -0.71
N GLY A 82 -4.98 22.59 0.47
CA GLY A 82 -5.27 23.23 1.75
C GLY A 82 -4.50 24.53 1.99
N PRO A 83 -4.85 25.29 3.04
CA PRO A 83 -4.33 26.64 3.28
C PRO A 83 -2.94 26.67 3.94
N HIS A 84 -2.47 25.54 4.50
CA HIS A 84 -1.18 25.47 5.18
C HIS A 84 -0.06 25.09 4.21
N ALA A 85 0.99 25.89 4.18
CA ALA A 85 2.19 25.64 3.38
C ALA A 85 3.11 24.64 4.09
N TYR A 86 3.75 23.77 3.31
CA TYR A 86 4.77 22.86 3.82
C TYR A 86 6.07 23.59 4.18
N THR A 87 6.49 23.51 5.44
CA THR A 87 7.72 24.17 5.93
C THR A 87 8.90 23.22 6.13
N GLY A 88 8.71 21.93 5.84
CA GLY A 88 9.75 20.93 5.96
C GLY A 88 10.73 20.88 4.78
N ARG A 89 11.67 19.93 4.82
CA ARG A 89 12.59 19.65 3.72
C ARG A 89 11.92 18.82 2.62
N ASP A 90 12.40 18.89 1.40
CA ASP A 90 11.88 18.09 0.29
C ASP A 90 11.95 16.57 0.57
N MET A 91 11.02 15.81 -0.03
CA MET A 91 10.87 14.38 0.24
C MET A 91 12.15 13.60 -0.05
N ARG A 92 12.82 13.86 -1.18
CA ARG A 92 14.08 13.20 -1.53
C ARG A 92 15.17 13.45 -0.51
N SER A 93 15.36 14.69 -0.08
CA SER A 93 16.40 15.04 0.89
C SER A 93 16.16 14.38 2.25
N VAL A 94 14.91 14.25 2.66
CA VAL A 94 14.54 13.60 3.94
C VAL A 94 14.76 12.10 3.85
N HIS A 95 14.34 11.43 2.78
CA HIS A 95 14.27 9.97 2.76
C HIS A 95 15.47 9.26 2.11
N ARG A 96 16.33 9.94 1.34
CA ARG A 96 17.48 9.34 0.59
C ARG A 96 18.48 8.50 1.39
N HIS A 97 18.45 8.57 2.72
CA HIS A 97 19.37 7.86 3.60
C HIS A 97 18.68 6.81 4.47
N MET A 98 17.37 6.62 4.25
CA MET A 98 16.53 5.71 5.01
C MET A 98 16.45 4.32 4.37
N GLU A 99 16.85 4.19 3.10
CA GLU A 99 16.83 2.92 2.35
C GLU A 99 15.45 2.23 2.45
N ILE A 100 14.38 3.02 2.26
CA ILE A 100 13.00 2.55 2.36
C ILE A 100 12.73 1.61 1.18
N GLY A 101 12.26 0.41 1.50
CA GLY A 101 11.81 -0.57 0.51
C GLY A 101 10.40 -0.29 -0.01
N ASP A 102 10.06 -0.94 -1.11
CA ASP A 102 8.76 -0.87 -1.76
C ASP A 102 7.63 -1.33 -0.83
N HIS A 103 7.84 -2.44 -0.12
CA HIS A 103 6.90 -2.95 0.88
C HIS A 103 6.57 -1.93 1.98
N ALA A 104 7.57 -1.19 2.49
CA ALA A 104 7.38 -0.18 3.52
C ALA A 104 6.68 1.07 2.98
N PHE A 105 7.01 1.50 1.76
CA PHE A 105 6.29 2.57 1.08
C PHE A 105 4.82 2.20 0.83
N HIS A 106 4.57 0.97 0.41
CA HIS A 106 3.22 0.45 0.20
C HIS A 106 2.42 0.46 1.52
N ALA A 107 3.05 0.08 2.63
CA ALA A 107 2.44 0.13 3.96
C ALA A 107 2.08 1.55 4.42
N VAL A 108 2.99 2.53 4.29
CA VAL A 108 2.66 3.92 4.67
C VAL A 108 1.52 4.48 3.82
N ALA A 109 1.45 4.17 2.52
CA ALA A 109 0.35 4.59 1.68
C ALA A 109 -0.99 3.95 2.11
N TYR A 110 -0.98 2.66 2.49
CA TYR A 110 -2.16 2.02 3.07
C TYR A 110 -2.61 2.69 4.37
N HIS A 111 -1.68 3.04 5.27
CA HIS A 111 -2.03 3.72 6.53
C HIS A 111 -2.78 5.03 6.30
N VAL A 112 -2.44 5.78 5.24
CA VAL A 112 -3.19 6.99 4.86
C VAL A 112 -4.62 6.64 4.47
N LEU A 113 -4.82 5.62 3.62
CA LEU A 113 -6.16 5.17 3.20
C LEU A 113 -7.00 4.67 4.39
N ALA A 114 -6.38 3.90 5.29
CA ALA A 114 -7.03 3.39 6.49
C ALA A 114 -7.40 4.52 7.49
N ALA A 115 -6.53 5.53 7.63
CA ALA A 115 -6.84 6.73 8.41
C ALA A 115 -7.99 7.52 7.78
N MET A 116 -8.00 7.71 6.45
CA MET A 116 -9.12 8.35 5.76
C MET A 116 -10.45 7.63 6.01
N ALA A 117 -10.47 6.30 5.94
CA ALA A 117 -11.66 5.51 6.25
C ALA A 117 -12.09 5.66 7.71
N SER A 118 -11.14 5.58 8.65
CA SER A 118 -11.43 5.67 10.11
C SER A 118 -11.95 7.04 10.53
N HIS A 119 -11.54 8.10 9.82
CA HIS A 119 -11.95 9.48 10.07
C HIS A 119 -13.14 9.93 9.21
N GLU A 120 -13.71 9.02 8.39
CA GLU A 120 -14.76 9.34 7.42
C GLU A 120 -14.39 10.57 6.58
N ALA A 121 -13.14 10.62 6.11
CA ALA A 121 -12.59 11.71 5.32
C ALA A 121 -12.68 11.36 3.83
N GLY A 122 -13.70 11.90 3.17
CA GLY A 122 -14.01 11.60 1.77
C GLY A 122 -14.55 10.18 1.54
N GLY A 123 -14.70 9.81 0.27
CA GLY A 123 -15.10 8.48 -0.19
C GLY A 123 -14.00 7.81 -1.02
N ASP A 124 -14.40 6.85 -1.85
CA ASP A 124 -13.47 6.11 -2.71
C ASP A 124 -12.76 7.04 -3.71
N ALA A 125 -13.49 8.00 -4.30
CA ALA A 125 -12.91 8.96 -5.25
C ALA A 125 -11.78 9.78 -4.60
N GLU A 126 -12.00 10.33 -3.41
CA GLU A 126 -10.96 11.05 -2.67
C GLU A 126 -9.79 10.14 -2.28
N ARG A 127 -10.04 8.87 -1.94
CA ARG A 127 -8.98 7.88 -1.68
C ARG A 127 -8.14 7.61 -2.92
N GLU A 128 -8.74 7.51 -4.10
CA GLU A 128 -7.99 7.34 -5.34
C GLU A 128 -7.11 8.56 -5.64
N GLU A 129 -7.62 9.76 -5.44
CA GLU A 129 -6.85 10.98 -5.63
C GLU A 129 -5.68 11.07 -4.65
N VAL A 130 -5.91 10.81 -3.35
CA VAL A 130 -4.85 10.77 -2.34
C VAL A 130 -3.81 9.69 -2.67
N LEU A 131 -4.24 8.49 -3.05
CA LEU A 131 -3.32 7.43 -3.46
C LEU A 131 -2.49 7.85 -4.66
N GLY A 132 -3.09 8.47 -5.67
CA GLY A 132 -2.38 9.00 -6.84
C GLY A 132 -1.31 10.04 -6.45
N ILE A 133 -1.64 10.97 -5.55
CA ILE A 133 -0.67 11.94 -5.01
C ILE A 133 0.47 11.22 -4.30
N LEU A 134 0.18 10.25 -3.42
CA LEU A 134 1.20 9.49 -2.71
C LEU A 134 2.13 8.75 -3.69
N GLN A 135 1.57 8.06 -4.69
CA GLN A 135 2.34 7.34 -5.69
C GLN A 135 3.25 8.26 -6.52
N SER A 136 2.83 9.50 -6.77
CA SER A 136 3.69 10.50 -7.44
C SER A 136 4.99 10.80 -6.67
N LEU A 137 4.97 10.64 -5.34
CA LEU A 137 6.11 10.88 -4.45
C LEU A 137 7.01 9.64 -4.28
N ARG A 138 6.60 8.47 -4.79
CA ARG A 138 7.27 7.20 -4.55
C ARG A 138 8.77 7.25 -4.90
N SER A 139 9.11 7.83 -6.05
CA SER A 139 10.51 7.92 -6.50
C SER A 139 11.38 8.85 -5.64
N GLU A 140 10.77 9.79 -4.91
CA GLU A 140 11.47 10.66 -3.99
C GLU A 140 11.68 9.99 -2.63
N VAL A 141 10.71 9.18 -2.19
CA VAL A 141 10.76 8.50 -0.89
C VAL A 141 11.68 7.29 -0.89
N LEU A 142 11.67 6.45 -1.93
CA LEU A 142 12.53 5.24 -1.94
C LEU A 142 14.02 5.56 -2.02
N GLY A 143 14.41 6.76 -2.47
CA GLY A 143 15.71 7.33 -2.15
C GLY A 143 16.94 6.49 -2.53
N GLY A 144 17.16 6.22 -3.82
CA GLY A 144 18.43 5.70 -4.37
C GLY A 144 18.71 6.30 -5.77
N PRO A 145 19.85 6.00 -6.43
CA PRO A 145 19.98 6.15 -7.89
C PRO A 145 18.80 5.42 -8.57
N GLU A 146 18.56 5.66 -9.87
CA GLU A 146 17.56 4.91 -10.66
C GLU A 146 17.46 3.44 -10.23
N PRO A 147 16.24 2.84 -10.28
CA PRO A 147 16.04 1.47 -9.85
C PRO A 147 17.21 0.64 -10.38
N SER A 148 18.05 0.17 -9.45
CA SER A 148 18.85 -1.00 -9.77
C SER A 148 17.81 -2.00 -10.27
N PRO A 149 17.98 -2.58 -11.47
CA PRO A 149 17.00 -3.51 -12.02
C PRO A 149 16.62 -4.44 -10.86
N ALA A 150 15.32 -4.44 -10.49
CA ALA A 150 14.77 -5.12 -9.32
C ALA A 150 15.61 -6.36 -9.09
N PRO A 151 16.33 -6.49 -7.94
CA PRO A 151 17.58 -7.25 -7.82
C PRO A 151 17.45 -8.42 -8.75
N GLY A 152 18.08 -8.28 -9.94
CA GLY A 152 17.84 -9.22 -11.03
C GLY A 152 17.98 -10.58 -10.39
N HIS A 153 16.90 -11.38 -10.43
CA HIS A 153 16.80 -12.68 -9.72
C HIS A 153 18.20 -13.20 -9.59
N PRO A 154 18.78 -13.34 -8.38
CA PRO A 154 20.22 -13.46 -8.19
C PRO A 154 20.73 -14.31 -9.32
N GLU A 155 21.46 -13.68 -10.27
CA GLU A 155 21.67 -14.25 -11.61
C GLU A 155 22.20 -15.65 -11.34
N ALA A 156 21.31 -16.64 -11.53
CA ALA A 156 21.49 -17.88 -10.81
C ALA A 156 22.80 -18.46 -11.32
N GLU A 157 23.77 -18.65 -10.42
CA GLU A 157 24.94 -19.48 -10.68
C GLU A 157 24.46 -20.69 -11.49
N PRO A 158 24.91 -20.86 -12.75
CA PRO A 158 24.34 -21.87 -13.63
C PRO A 158 24.52 -23.25 -12.99
N GLY A 159 23.46 -23.79 -12.37
CA GLY A 159 23.45 -25.17 -11.85
C GLY A 159 23.08 -25.39 -10.38
N ALA A 160 22.77 -24.38 -9.56
CA ALA A 160 22.17 -24.59 -8.24
C ALA A 160 20.68 -24.20 -8.25
N PRO A 161 19.73 -25.08 -7.85
CA PRO A 161 18.35 -24.66 -7.71
C PRO A 161 18.27 -23.68 -6.54
N ALA A 162 18.04 -22.40 -6.83
CA ALA A 162 17.65 -21.45 -5.80
C ALA A 162 16.39 -22.01 -5.11
N SER A 163 16.39 -22.04 -3.77
CA SER A 163 15.20 -22.43 -3.00
C SER A 163 14.02 -21.59 -3.47
N SER A 164 12.88 -22.23 -3.73
CA SER A 164 11.69 -21.53 -4.17
C SER A 164 11.27 -20.45 -3.16
N LEU A 165 10.50 -19.45 -3.58
CA LEU A 165 9.92 -18.49 -2.64
C LEU A 165 9.04 -19.22 -1.61
N TRP A 166 8.35 -20.29 -2.00
CA TRP A 166 7.68 -21.23 -1.09
C TRP A 166 8.58 -21.72 0.06
N ASP A 167 9.78 -22.22 -0.26
CA ASP A 167 10.71 -22.74 0.74
C ASP A 167 11.20 -21.62 1.67
N ARG A 168 11.53 -20.45 1.10
CA ARG A 168 11.99 -19.28 1.85
C ARG A 168 10.92 -18.69 2.77
N LEU A 169 9.66 -18.77 2.38
CA LEU A 169 8.51 -18.37 3.20
C LEU A 169 8.13 -19.39 4.26
N GLY A 170 8.80 -20.55 4.32
CA GLY A 170 8.66 -21.54 5.39
C GLY A 170 7.70 -22.69 5.11
N GLY A 171 7.32 -22.90 3.84
CA GLY A 171 6.59 -24.08 3.39
C GLY A 171 5.14 -24.18 3.89
N GLU A 172 4.58 -25.39 3.80
CA GLU A 172 3.12 -25.61 3.82
C GLU A 172 2.42 -25.07 5.07
N ASP A 173 2.86 -25.48 6.26
CA ASP A 173 2.17 -25.14 7.51
C ASP A 173 2.13 -23.63 7.73
N LYS A 174 3.24 -22.94 7.45
CA LYS A 174 3.35 -21.48 7.59
C LYS A 174 2.51 -20.77 6.52
N ILE A 175 2.60 -21.19 5.26
CA ILE A 175 1.85 -20.56 4.16
C ILE A 175 0.35 -20.79 4.30
N ARG A 176 -0.08 -21.96 4.80
CA ARG A 176 -1.49 -22.25 5.07
C ARG A 176 -2.05 -21.36 6.19
N ALA A 177 -1.31 -21.19 7.28
CA ALA A 177 -1.70 -20.28 8.36
C ALA A 177 -1.75 -18.82 7.87
N LEU A 178 -0.74 -18.40 7.10
CA LEU A 178 -0.65 -17.08 6.50
C LEU A 178 -1.83 -16.80 5.55
N CYS A 179 -2.20 -17.74 4.68
CA CYS A 179 -3.32 -17.56 3.74
C CYS A 179 -4.68 -17.44 4.45
N ASN A 180 -4.86 -18.13 5.58
CA ASN A 180 -6.04 -17.97 6.41
C ASN A 180 -6.11 -16.56 7.00
N ASP A 181 -5.00 -16.05 7.54
CA ASP A 181 -4.90 -14.69 8.09
C ASP A 181 -5.12 -13.61 7.01
N ILE A 182 -4.59 -13.80 5.80
CA ILE A 182 -4.84 -12.90 4.67
C ILE A 182 -6.35 -12.74 4.42
N TYR A 183 -7.07 -13.85 4.34
CA TYR A 183 -8.53 -13.80 4.16
C TYR A 183 -9.21 -13.06 5.31
N ASP A 184 -8.83 -13.36 6.54
CA ASP A 184 -9.44 -12.77 7.73
C ASP A 184 -9.21 -11.25 7.77
N ARG A 185 -8.03 -10.78 7.37
CA ARG A 185 -7.72 -9.34 7.22
C ARG A 185 -8.55 -8.68 6.13
N HIS A 186 -8.63 -9.30 4.96
CA HIS A 186 -9.45 -8.78 3.86
C HIS A 186 -10.93 -8.66 4.25
N ALA A 187 -11.45 -9.64 4.98
CA ALA A 187 -12.84 -9.65 5.42
C ALA A 187 -13.13 -8.67 6.56
N ALA A 188 -12.11 -8.24 7.31
CA ALA A 188 -12.25 -7.35 8.46
C ALA A 188 -12.00 -5.86 8.14
N ASP A 189 -11.15 -5.54 7.17
CA ASP A 189 -10.83 -4.16 6.82
C ASP A 189 -12.00 -3.48 6.07
N PRO A 190 -12.55 -2.34 6.53
CA PRO A 190 -13.59 -1.59 5.83
C PRO A 190 -13.28 -1.26 4.36
N LEU A 191 -12.01 -1.12 3.98
CA LEU A 191 -11.59 -0.86 2.60
C LEU A 191 -11.71 -2.08 1.67
N THR A 192 -11.87 -3.29 2.21
CA THR A 192 -11.91 -4.52 1.41
C THR A 192 -13.09 -5.41 1.76
N ALA A 193 -13.65 -5.31 2.97
CA ALA A 193 -14.78 -6.08 3.46
C ALA A 193 -16.02 -6.08 2.53
N PRO A 194 -16.34 -5.02 1.76
CA PRO A 194 -17.48 -5.05 0.84
C PRO A 194 -17.46 -6.20 -0.19
N TRP A 195 -16.30 -6.80 -0.47
CA TRP A 195 -16.15 -7.93 -1.38
C TRP A 195 -16.08 -9.30 -0.69
N PHE A 196 -16.15 -9.37 0.64
CA PHE A 196 -15.94 -10.60 1.39
C PHE A 196 -17.12 -10.97 2.28
N GLY A 197 -17.59 -12.22 2.18
CA GLY A 197 -18.57 -12.80 3.10
C GLY A 197 -19.95 -13.05 2.47
N ALA A 198 -20.86 -13.58 3.28
CA ALA A 198 -22.18 -14.04 2.81
C ALA A 198 -23.14 -12.90 2.44
N HIS A 199 -22.84 -11.67 2.86
CA HIS A 199 -23.65 -10.49 2.56
C HIS A 199 -23.45 -9.99 1.12
N VAL A 200 -22.36 -10.41 0.47
CA VAL A 200 -22.02 -9.98 -0.90
C VAL A 200 -22.99 -10.63 -1.89
N ARG A 201 -23.67 -9.79 -2.67
CA ARG A 201 -24.67 -10.24 -3.65
C ARG A 201 -24.04 -11.16 -4.68
N GLY A 202 -24.59 -12.36 -4.84
CA GLY A 202 -24.10 -13.33 -5.82
C GLY A 202 -22.87 -14.11 -5.38
N ASN A 203 -22.39 -13.93 -4.14
CA ASN A 203 -21.36 -14.79 -3.58
C ASN A 203 -21.94 -16.20 -3.35
N ILE A 204 -21.39 -17.18 -4.07
CA ILE A 204 -21.76 -18.59 -3.99
C ILE A 204 -20.75 -19.44 -3.21
N ARG A 205 -19.62 -18.84 -2.78
CA ARG A 205 -18.50 -19.55 -2.14
C ARG A 205 -18.55 -19.37 -0.64
N LYS A 206 -18.26 -20.44 0.09
CA LYS A 206 -18.03 -20.40 1.53
C LYS A 206 -16.61 -19.92 1.82
N GLU A 207 -16.41 -19.33 3.00
CA GLU A 207 -15.11 -18.90 3.50
C GLU A 207 -14.01 -19.97 3.31
N ALA A 208 -14.28 -21.21 3.74
CA ALA A 208 -13.31 -22.30 3.65
C ALA A 208 -12.90 -22.61 2.20
N GLU A 209 -13.82 -22.46 1.23
CA GLU A 209 -13.50 -22.63 -0.18
C GLU A 209 -12.60 -21.49 -0.67
N VAL A 210 -12.89 -20.24 -0.28
CA VAL A 210 -12.04 -19.09 -0.65
C VAL A 210 -10.65 -19.21 -0.05
N LYS A 211 -10.52 -19.57 1.24
CA LYS A 211 -9.24 -19.81 1.91
C LYS A 211 -8.41 -20.89 1.20
N GLN A 212 -9.05 -21.95 0.71
CA GLN A 212 -8.39 -22.98 -0.08
C GLN A 212 -7.88 -22.43 -1.42
N TYR A 213 -8.68 -21.64 -2.15
CA TYR A 213 -8.22 -21.03 -3.40
C TYR A 213 -7.09 -20.02 -3.20
N VAL A 214 -7.12 -19.22 -2.12
CA VAL A 214 -6.03 -18.31 -1.76
C VAL A 214 -4.75 -19.11 -1.53
N PHE A 215 -4.82 -20.21 -0.75
CA PHE A 215 -3.67 -21.08 -0.51
C PHE A 215 -3.11 -21.71 -1.80
N GLU A 216 -3.95 -22.27 -2.65
CA GLU A 216 -3.52 -22.87 -3.92
C GLU A 216 -2.93 -21.83 -4.88
N PHE A 217 -3.56 -20.66 -4.97
CA PHE A 217 -3.06 -19.56 -5.79
C PHE A 217 -1.69 -19.11 -5.32
N PHE A 218 -1.56 -18.83 -4.02
CA PHE A 218 -0.32 -18.39 -3.40
C PHE A 218 0.77 -19.45 -3.60
N SER A 219 0.49 -20.73 -3.30
CA SER A 219 1.40 -21.86 -3.56
C SER A 219 1.90 -21.86 -5.00
N SER A 220 0.99 -21.86 -5.99
CA SER A 220 1.38 -21.95 -7.39
C SER A 220 2.19 -20.73 -7.86
N GLY A 221 1.88 -19.53 -7.34
CA GLY A 221 2.54 -18.29 -7.72
C GLY A 221 3.96 -18.13 -7.20
N ILE A 222 4.31 -18.82 -6.11
CA ILE A 222 5.63 -18.70 -5.45
C ILE A 222 6.51 -19.95 -5.59
N GLY A 223 6.12 -20.88 -6.46
CA GLY A 223 6.86 -22.12 -6.73
C GLY A 223 6.59 -23.27 -5.76
N GLY A 224 5.45 -23.24 -5.06
CA GLY A 224 4.99 -24.31 -4.17
C GLY A 224 4.35 -25.50 -4.90
N PRO A 225 4.07 -26.59 -4.17
CA PRO A 225 3.67 -27.88 -4.76
C PRO A 225 2.19 -27.97 -5.16
N HIS A 226 1.35 -27.04 -4.73
CA HIS A 226 -0.09 -27.06 -5.02
C HIS A 226 -0.41 -26.27 -6.29
N ALA A 227 -1.16 -26.90 -7.19
CA ALA A 227 -1.70 -26.26 -8.37
C ALA A 227 -2.95 -25.45 -8.03
N TYR A 228 -3.10 -24.28 -8.66
CA TYR A 228 -4.32 -23.49 -8.57
C TYR A 228 -5.46 -24.10 -9.37
N THR A 229 -6.57 -24.40 -8.68
CA THR A 229 -7.76 -25.03 -9.30
C THR A 229 -8.92 -24.05 -9.51
N GLY A 230 -8.74 -22.79 -9.10
CA GLY A 230 -9.75 -21.75 -9.25
C GLY A 230 -9.83 -21.17 -10.67
N ARG A 231 -10.73 -20.19 -10.83
CA ARG A 231 -10.85 -19.41 -12.08
C ARG A 231 -9.75 -18.35 -12.15
N ASP A 232 -9.38 -17.92 -13.35
CA ASP A 232 -8.39 -16.85 -13.55
C ASP A 232 -8.80 -15.53 -12.87
N MET A 233 -7.79 -14.72 -12.52
CA MET A 233 -7.97 -13.48 -11.75
C MET A 233 -8.93 -12.52 -12.44
N ARG A 234 -8.74 -12.28 -13.75
CA ARG A 234 -9.61 -11.39 -14.54
C ARG A 234 -11.06 -11.85 -14.54
N SER A 235 -11.31 -13.14 -14.74
CA SER A 235 -12.68 -13.65 -14.80
C SER A 235 -13.44 -13.54 -13.48
N VAL A 236 -12.73 -13.65 -12.36
CA VAL A 236 -13.33 -13.49 -11.04
C VAL A 236 -13.55 -12.02 -10.70
N HIS A 237 -12.62 -11.12 -11.01
CA HIS A 237 -12.63 -9.77 -10.46
C HIS A 237 -13.23 -8.69 -11.38
N ARG A 238 -13.31 -8.91 -12.71
CA ARG A 238 -13.75 -7.87 -13.67
C ARG A 238 -15.11 -7.21 -13.39
N HIS A 239 -16.00 -7.90 -12.67
CA HIS A 239 -17.35 -7.43 -12.35
C HIS A 239 -17.47 -6.86 -10.93
N MET A 240 -16.38 -6.85 -10.18
CA MET A 240 -16.34 -6.40 -8.79
C MET A 240 -16.07 -4.90 -8.67
N GLU A 241 -15.67 -4.23 -9.76
CA GLU A 241 -15.38 -2.79 -9.78
C GLU A 241 -14.38 -2.37 -8.69
N ILE A 242 -13.36 -3.21 -8.46
CA ILE A 242 -12.32 -2.96 -7.46
C ILE A 242 -11.46 -1.77 -7.90
N GLY A 243 -11.42 -0.73 -7.07
CA GLY A 243 -10.58 0.45 -7.24
C GLY A 243 -9.12 0.23 -6.81
N ASP A 244 -8.25 1.15 -7.20
CA ASP A 244 -6.83 1.11 -6.89
C ASP A 244 -6.57 1.16 -5.38
N HIS A 245 -7.36 1.94 -4.63
CA HIS A 245 -7.28 1.99 -3.17
C HIS A 245 -7.55 0.64 -2.48
N ALA A 246 -8.56 -0.10 -2.93
CA ALA A 246 -8.92 -1.41 -2.39
C ALA A 246 -7.89 -2.48 -2.78
N PHE A 247 -7.39 -2.44 -4.03
CA PHE A 247 -6.27 -3.30 -4.45
C PHE A 247 -5.02 -3.04 -3.61
N HIS A 248 -4.72 -1.78 -3.31
CA HIS A 248 -3.59 -1.38 -2.48
C HIS A 248 -3.73 -1.95 -1.05
N ALA A 249 -4.94 -1.92 -0.48
CA ALA A 249 -5.25 -2.50 0.82
C ALA A 249 -5.07 -4.03 0.86
N VAL A 250 -5.58 -4.78 -0.11
CA VAL A 250 -5.37 -6.24 -0.13
C VAL A 250 -3.89 -6.60 -0.26
N ALA A 251 -3.11 -5.86 -1.05
CA ALA A 251 -1.67 -6.09 -1.15
C ALA A 251 -0.95 -5.80 0.17
N TYR A 252 -1.34 -4.75 0.90
CA TYR A 252 -0.83 -4.48 2.24
C TYR A 252 -1.14 -5.62 3.22
N HIS A 253 -2.37 -6.15 3.21
CA HIS A 253 -2.75 -7.26 4.10
C HIS A 253 -1.86 -8.49 3.92
N VAL A 254 -1.41 -8.78 2.68
CA VAL A 254 -0.45 -9.85 2.43
C VAL A 254 0.89 -9.56 3.12
N LEU A 255 1.43 -8.35 2.98
CA LEU A 255 2.68 -7.94 3.62
C LEU A 255 2.57 -7.99 5.16
N ALA A 256 1.46 -7.50 5.71
CA ALA A 256 1.20 -7.51 7.15
C ALA A 256 1.04 -8.94 7.71
N ALA A 257 0.39 -9.83 6.94
CA ALA A 257 0.32 -11.26 7.29
C ALA A 257 1.72 -11.90 7.22
N MET A 258 2.52 -11.62 6.20
CA MET A 258 3.92 -12.11 6.13
C MET A 258 4.73 -11.70 7.37
N ALA A 259 4.61 -10.44 7.80
CA ALA A 259 5.27 -9.97 9.02
C ALA A 259 4.76 -10.69 10.27
N SER A 260 3.44 -10.87 10.41
CA SER A 260 2.82 -11.49 11.59
C SER A 260 3.13 -12.98 11.73
N HIS A 261 3.38 -13.66 10.60
CA HIS A 261 3.72 -15.09 10.56
C HIS A 261 5.23 -15.35 10.44
N GLU A 262 6.05 -14.29 10.49
CA GLU A 262 7.50 -14.37 10.28
C GLU A 262 7.84 -15.16 9.00
N ALA A 263 7.10 -14.90 7.92
CA ALA A 263 7.24 -15.55 6.63
C ALA A 263 8.18 -14.71 5.75
N GLY A 264 9.46 -15.08 5.75
CA GLY A 264 10.51 -14.37 5.02
C GLY A 264 10.90 -13.01 5.63
N GLY A 265 11.82 -12.32 4.96
CA GLY A 265 12.27 -10.99 5.29
C GLY A 265 11.81 -9.93 4.28
N ASP A 266 12.49 -8.79 4.25
CA ASP A 266 12.17 -7.69 3.34
C ASP A 266 12.31 -8.11 1.87
N ALA A 267 13.34 -8.90 1.54
CA ALA A 267 13.56 -9.39 0.18
C ALA A 267 12.38 -10.25 -0.32
N GLU A 268 11.87 -11.17 0.50
CA GLU A 268 10.68 -11.95 0.17
C GLU A 268 9.44 -11.07 0.06
N ARG A 269 9.29 -10.03 0.90
CA ARG A 269 8.19 -9.06 0.80
C ARG A 269 8.22 -8.28 -0.51
N GLU A 270 9.40 -7.85 -0.96
CA GLU A 270 9.51 -7.17 -2.26
C GLU A 270 9.12 -8.07 -3.42
N GLU A 271 9.54 -9.34 -3.39
CA GLU A 271 9.20 -10.30 -4.42
C GLU A 271 7.70 -10.61 -4.43
N VAL A 272 7.09 -10.83 -3.27
CA VAL A 272 5.63 -11.03 -3.15
C VAL A 272 4.88 -9.79 -3.62
N LEU A 273 5.30 -8.59 -3.23
CA LEU A 273 4.68 -7.35 -3.69
C LEU A 273 4.78 -7.21 -5.21
N GLY A 274 5.94 -7.50 -5.80
CA GLY A 274 6.13 -7.50 -7.25
C GLY A 274 5.17 -8.46 -7.97
N ILE A 275 5.01 -9.68 -7.45
CA ILE A 275 4.04 -10.66 -7.97
C ILE A 275 2.62 -10.10 -7.87
N LEU A 276 2.22 -9.55 -6.71
CA LEU A 276 0.89 -8.97 -6.54
C LEU A 276 0.66 -7.82 -7.54
N GLN A 277 1.61 -6.90 -7.70
CA GLN A 277 1.48 -5.79 -8.64
C GLN A 277 1.38 -6.25 -10.10
N SER A 278 1.99 -7.38 -10.47
CA SER A 278 1.82 -7.96 -11.81
C SER A 278 0.37 -8.38 -12.10
N LEU A 279 -0.41 -8.71 -11.06
CA LEU A 279 -1.82 -9.09 -11.15
C LEU A 279 -2.76 -7.88 -11.12
N ARG A 280 -2.26 -6.66 -10.87
CA ARG A 280 -3.09 -5.46 -10.71
C ARG A 280 -4.08 -5.27 -11.84
N SER A 281 -3.62 -5.36 -13.09
CA SER A 281 -4.47 -5.15 -14.28
C SER A 281 -5.53 -6.24 -14.50
N GLU A 282 -5.42 -7.38 -13.81
CA GLU A 282 -6.40 -8.46 -13.83
C GLU A 282 -7.44 -8.30 -12.72
N VAL A 283 -7.10 -7.62 -11.63
CA VAL A 283 -7.98 -7.44 -10.47
C VAL A 283 -8.78 -6.15 -10.55
N LEU A 284 -8.18 -5.06 -11.01
CA LEU A 284 -8.87 -3.78 -11.12
C LEU A 284 -10.06 -3.85 -12.09
N GLY A 285 -11.17 -3.24 -11.67
CA GLY A 285 -12.34 -3.07 -12.51
C GLY A 285 -12.11 -1.98 -13.56
N GLY A 286 -12.51 -2.24 -14.80
CA GLY A 286 -12.57 -1.25 -15.87
C GLY A 286 -13.61 -1.67 -16.91
N PRO A 287 -14.26 -0.71 -17.61
CA PRO A 287 -15.19 -1.06 -18.67
C PRO A 287 -14.48 -1.93 -19.71
N GLU A 288 -15.15 -2.97 -20.21
CA GLU A 288 -14.64 -3.72 -21.35
C GLU A 288 -14.31 -2.72 -22.48
N PRO A 289 -13.17 -2.87 -23.18
CA PRO A 289 -12.99 -2.13 -24.42
C PRO A 289 -14.22 -2.44 -25.30
N SER A 290 -14.93 -1.39 -25.72
CA SER A 290 -16.08 -1.55 -26.61
C SER A 290 -15.64 -2.32 -27.86
N PRO A 291 -16.48 -3.24 -28.37
CA PRO A 291 -16.14 -4.10 -29.51
C PRO A 291 -15.83 -3.31 -30.78
#